data_AF-U5MQ49-F1
#
_entry.id   AF-U5MQ49-F1
#
_cell.length_a   1.000
_cell.length_b   1.000
_cell.length_c   1.000
_cell.angle_alpha   90.00
_cell.angle_beta   90.00
_cell.angle_gamma   90.00
#
_symmetry.space_group_name_H-M   'P 1'
#
loop_
_entity.id
_entity.type
_entity.pdbx_description
1 polymer ?
#
loop_
_entity_poly.entity_id
_entity_poly.type
_entity_poly.pdbx_seq_one_letter_code
_entity_poly.pdbx_strand_id
1 'polypeptide(L)' 'MQINKILTVDSLEEYKEVLLNIGATMIKDIQKVATGWNMTVKHKDGIVVEYVQRNVD' A
#
# COMPACT_ATOMS: atom_id res chain seq x y z
N MET A 1 6.31 -2.38 -14.62
CA MET A 1 5.99 -2.96 -13.30
C MET A 1 4.54 -3.38 -13.30
N GLN A 2 4.22 -4.61 -12.90
CA GLN A 2 2.85 -5.11 -12.84
C GLN A 2 2.40 -5.18 -11.39
N ILE A 3 1.24 -4.59 -11.07
CA ILE A 3 0.59 -4.76 -9.77
C ILE A 3 -0.09 -6.13 -9.79
N ASN A 4 0.22 -6.97 -8.81
CA ASN A 4 -0.35 -8.31 -8.72
C ASN A 4 -1.70 -8.32 -7.99
N LYS A 5 -1.89 -7.40 -7.03
CA LYS A 5 -3.08 -7.35 -6.17
C LYS A 5 -3.38 -5.94 -5.65
N ILE A 6 -4.66 -5.65 -5.43
CA ILE A 6 -5.14 -4.43 -4.77
C ILE A 6 -5.83 -4.84 -3.47
N LEU A 7 -5.48 -4.20 -2.35
CA LEU A 7 -6.08 -4.42 -1.04
C LEU A 7 -6.62 -3.11 -0.46
N THR A 8 -7.80 -3.14 0.15
CA THR A 8 -8.34 -2.02 0.93
C THR A 8 -7.99 -2.21 2.40
N VAL A 9 -7.55 -1.14 3.06
CA VAL A 9 -7.19 -1.13 4.48
C VAL A 9 -7.75 0.12 5.16
N ASP A 10 -7.85 0.06 6.49
CA ASP A 10 -8.38 1.17 7.30
C ASP A 10 -7.35 2.31 7.48
N SER A 11 -6.06 1.97 7.61
CA SER A 11 -4.96 2.93 7.79
C SER A 11 -3.73 2.54 6.97
N LEU A 12 -3.33 3.37 6.00
CA LEU A 12 -2.10 3.14 5.24
C LEU A 12 -0.84 3.32 6.08
N GLU A 13 -0.84 4.23 7.05
CA GLU A 13 0.33 4.48 7.90
C GLU A 13 0.65 3.26 8.77
N GLU A 14 -0.36 2.67 9.41
CA GLU A 14 -0.18 1.45 10.22
C GLU A 14 0.32 0.27 9.37
N TYR A 15 -0.27 0.08 8.19
CA TYR A 15 0.18 -0.97 7.27
C TYR A 15 1.59 -0.70 6.74
N LYS A 16 1.95 0.54 6.44
CA LYS A 16 3.29 0.92 5.99
C LYS A 16 4.33 0.55 7.04
N GLU A 17 4.09 0.88 8.31
CA GLU A 17 4.99 0.52 9.41
C GLU A 17 5.19 -1.00 9.50
N VAL A 18 4.10 -1.76 9.55
CA VAL A 18 4.16 -3.23 9.63
C VAL A 18 4.89 -3.82 8.41
N LEU A 19 4.57 -3.35 7.20
CA LEU A 19 5.16 -3.85 5.95
C LEU A 19 6.67 -3.59 5.89
N LEU A 20 7.13 -2.40 6.28
CA LEU A 20 8.55 -2.09 6.33
C LEU A 20 9.27 -2.94 7.39
N ASN A 21 8.65 -3.14 8.57
CA ASN A 21 9.20 -3.97 9.64
C ASN A 21 9.37 -5.45 9.22
N ILE A 22 8.53 -5.97 8.31
CA ILE A 22 8.65 -7.34 7.78
C ILE A 22 9.49 -7.45 6.49
N GLY A 23 10.15 -6.35 6.08
CA GLY A 23 11.11 -6.34 4.97
C GLY A 23 10.50 -6.05 3.60
N ALA A 24 9.34 -5.39 3.54
CA ALA A 24 8.84 -4.85 2.30
C ALA A 24 9.61 -3.60 1.85
N THR A 25 9.50 -3.22 0.58
CA THR A 25 10.10 -2.00 0.02
C THR A 25 9.03 -1.12 -0.60
N MET A 26 9.09 0.18 -0.31
CA MET A 26 8.19 1.15 -0.93
C MET A 26 8.57 1.35 -2.39
N ILE A 27 7.60 1.14 -3.28
CA ILE A 27 7.73 1.51 -4.70
C ILE A 27 7.15 2.90 -4.93
N LYS A 28 5.99 3.17 -4.31
CA LYS A 28 5.37 4.50 -4.24
C LYS A 28 4.88 4.70 -2.83
N ASP A 29 5.29 5.81 -2.22
CA ASP A 29 4.82 6.17 -0.89
C ASP A 29 3.33 6.56 -0.91
N ILE A 30 2.76 6.79 0.27
CA ILE A 30 1.38 7.22 0.47
C ILE A 30 1.12 8.50 -0.31
N GLN A 31 0.11 8.48 -1.16
CA GLN A 31 -0.26 9.60 -2.03
C GLN A 31 -1.79 9.76 -2.09
N LYS A 32 -2.25 11.02 -2.15
CA LYS A 32 -3.67 11.34 -2.25
C LYS A 32 -4.16 10.99 -3.66
N VAL A 33 -5.33 10.34 -3.74
CA VAL A 33 -6.01 10.03 -5.00
C VAL A 33 -7.49 10.43 -4.90
N ALA A 34 -8.20 10.40 -6.03
CA ALA A 34 -9.60 10.84 -6.10
C ALA A 34 -10.52 10.12 -5.10
N THR A 35 -10.27 8.84 -4.83
CA THR A 35 -11.10 7.99 -3.96
C THR A 35 -10.57 7.83 -2.53
N GLY A 36 -9.51 8.55 -2.16
CA GLY A 36 -8.86 8.43 -0.86
C GLY A 36 -7.35 8.56 -0.93
N TRP A 37 -6.64 7.51 -0.55
CA TRP A 37 -5.18 7.42 -0.56
C TRP A 37 -4.74 6.04 -1.04
N ASN A 38 -3.55 5.95 -1.64
CA ASN A 38 -2.93 4.65 -1.93
C ASN A 38 -1.42 4.67 -1.67
N MET A 39 -0.82 3.49 -1.59
CA MET A 39 0.63 3.26 -1.66
C MET A 39 0.91 2.00 -2.47
N THR A 40 2.10 1.89 -3.06
CA THR A 40 2.53 0.69 -3.77
C THR A 40 3.76 0.10 -3.10
N VAL A 41 3.66 -1.17 -2.71
CA VAL A 41 4.67 -1.86 -1.92
C VAL A 41 5.10 -3.14 -2.63
N LYS A 42 6.40 -3.42 -2.64
CA LYS A 42 6.93 -4.74 -3.00
C LYS A 42 7.16 -5.54 -1.71
N HIS A 43 6.40 -6.61 -1.51
CA HIS A 43 6.57 -7.54 -0.40
C HIS A 43 7.93 -8.27 -0.51
N LYS A 44 8.39 -8.83 0.62
CA LYS A 44 9.66 -9.57 0.70
C LYS A 44 9.74 -10.76 -0.28
N ASP A 45 8.60 -11.39 -0.56
CA ASP A 45 8.45 -12.48 -1.53
C ASP A 45 8.48 -12.02 -3.00
N GLY A 46 8.53 -10.70 -3.24
CA GLY A 46 8.58 -10.10 -4.55
C GLY A 46 7.24 -9.66 -5.13
N ILE A 47 6.12 -9.97 -4.47
CA ILE A 47 4.77 -9.57 -4.91
C ILE A 47 4.61 -8.06 -4.79
N VAL A 48 4.06 -7.43 -5.83
CA VAL A 48 3.74 -5.99 -5.82
C VAL A 48 2.26 -5.79 -5.53
N VAL A 49 1.96 -5.08 -4.45
CA VAL A 49 0.61 -4.82 -3.96
C VAL A 49 0.34 -3.32 -3.91
N GLU A 50 -0.84 -2.93 -4.36
CA GLU A 50 -1.39 -1.59 -4.11
C GLU A 50 -2.33 -1.64 -2.90
N TYR A 51 -2.01 -0.86 -1.87
CA TYR A 51 -2.85 -0.67 -0.70
C TYR A 51 -3.65 0.61 -0.86
N VAL A 52 -4.95 0.57 -0.61
CA VAL A 52 -5.88 1.69 -0.77
C VAL A 52 -6.61 1.93 0.55
N GLN A 53 -6.68 3.17 0.98
CA GLN A 53 -7.56 3.63 2.06
C GLN A 53 -8.59 4.57 1.46
N ARG A 54 -9.87 4.23 1.56
CA ARG A 54 -10.96 5.04 1.00
C ARG A 54 -11.34 6.15 1.96
N ASN A 55 -11.76 7.31 1.43
CA ASN A 55 -12.54 8.23 2.26
C ASN A 55 -13.88 7.53 2.50
N VAL A 56 -14.24 7.30 3.76
CA VAL A 56 -15.58 6.84 4.10
C VAL A 56 -16.44 8.10 4.19
N ASP A 57 -17.44 8.21 3.32
CA ASP A 57 -18.48 9.25 3.41
C ASP A 57 -19.41 8.96 4.59
#